data_AF-A0A015MC31-F1
#
_entry.id   AF-A0A015MC31-F1
#
_cell.length_a   1.000
_cell.length_b   1.000
_cell.length_c   1.000
_cell.angle_alpha   90.00
_cell.angle_beta   90.00
_cell.angle_gamma   90.00
#
_symmetry.space_group_name_H-M   'P 1'
#
loop_
_entity.id
_entity.type
_entity.pdbx_description
1 polymer ?
#
loop_
_entity_poly.entity_id
_entity_poly.type
_entity_poly.pdbx_seq_one_letter_code
_entity_poly.pdbx_strand_id
1 'polypeptide(L)'
;MWSHFKNPGQCATAFNLGRDIFEAIKDSGETPKPYDLKFFKKGLKDYCHEGFHCSQQKVEKIYNNIQSVCKRELSVKFNWSNNPKDFEDKTAYAAYGTLLTYYTGIPARKALCKKNNDGDFCSIKIVEKLTKWVKEKTNADPKAIVTHDLKFVIKGNGKKIRIPRSFFCDPCFRKMAHIYVDYVKDHRLKKSVEKNIWGSYHHLEELYLPHCTYHRRGLGEILKERSVSQLTERSAIPALGILSHHMNKLHSLAI
;
A
#
# COMPACT_ATOMS: atom_id res chain seq x y z
N MET A 1 7.89 13.19 10.01
CA MET A 1 7.38 11.81 10.14
C MET A 1 7.24 11.36 11.59
N TRP A 2 8.32 11.32 12.39
CA TRP A 2 8.26 10.87 13.80
C TRP A 2 7.28 11.64 14.70
N SER A 3 7.20 12.97 14.58
CA SER A 3 6.22 13.79 15.29
C SER A 3 4.78 13.42 14.94
N HIS A 4 4.51 13.22 13.64
CA HIS A 4 3.21 12.75 13.15
C HIS A 4 2.92 11.31 13.54
N PHE A 5 3.92 10.48 13.80
CA PHE A 5 3.68 9.11 14.29
C PHE A 5 3.20 9.12 15.74
N LYS A 6 3.75 10.00 16.59
CA LYS A 6 3.35 10.14 17.99
C LYS A 6 1.94 10.73 18.15
N ASN A 7 1.54 11.61 17.23
CA ASN A 7 0.18 12.16 17.20
C ASN A 7 -0.31 12.28 15.75
N PRO A 8 -0.79 11.17 15.15
CA PRO A 8 -1.17 11.13 13.73
C PRO A 8 -2.38 11.99 13.40
N GLY A 9 -3.20 12.29 14.41
CA GLY A 9 -4.53 12.81 14.24
C GLY A 9 -5.43 11.83 13.47
N GLN A 10 -6.68 12.20 13.27
CA GLN A 10 -7.69 11.30 12.68
C GLN A 10 -7.53 11.10 11.15
N CYS A 11 -6.75 11.94 10.48
CA CYS A 11 -6.62 11.92 9.01
C CYS A 11 -5.52 10.97 8.49
N ALA A 12 -4.66 10.44 9.35
CA ALA A 12 -3.52 9.60 8.94
C ALA A 12 -3.86 8.10 9.09
N THR A 13 -4.68 7.59 8.17
CA THR A 13 -5.14 6.18 8.18
C THR A 13 -4.03 5.16 8.38
N ALA A 14 -2.89 5.35 7.70
CA ALA A 14 -1.77 4.44 7.80
C ALA A 14 -1.25 4.29 9.24
N PHE A 15 -1.14 5.42 9.94
CA PHE A 15 -0.63 5.46 11.31
C PHE A 15 -1.67 4.96 12.30
N ASN A 16 -2.94 5.32 12.12
CA ASN A 16 -4.03 4.85 13.00
C ASN A 16 -4.21 3.33 12.89
N LEU A 17 -4.26 2.76 11.68
CA LEU A 17 -4.30 1.31 11.51
C LEU A 17 -3.06 0.63 12.11
N GLY A 18 -1.87 1.20 11.90
CA GLY A 18 -0.63 0.65 12.46
C GLY A 18 -0.64 0.63 13.99
N ARG A 19 -1.18 1.67 14.63
CA ARG A 19 -1.38 1.74 16.08
C ARG A 19 -2.34 0.64 16.55
N ASP A 20 -3.49 0.49 15.91
CA ASP A 20 -4.50 -0.49 16.34
C ASP A 20 -4.00 -1.94 16.18
N ILE A 21 -3.18 -2.22 15.14
CA ILE A 21 -2.50 -3.51 15.01
C ILE A 21 -1.44 -3.70 16.11
N PHE A 22 -0.68 -2.66 16.45
CA PHE A 22 0.32 -2.73 17.51
C PHE A 22 -0.31 -2.98 18.88
N GLU A 23 -1.41 -2.30 19.19
CA GLU A 23 -2.21 -2.54 20.40
C GLU A 23 -2.73 -3.98 20.43
N ALA A 24 -3.28 -4.48 19.31
CA ALA A 24 -3.71 -5.86 19.19
C ALA A 24 -2.60 -6.90 19.45
N ILE A 25 -1.35 -6.61 19.06
CA ILE A 25 -0.18 -7.44 19.35
C ILE A 25 0.16 -7.36 20.85
N LYS A 26 0.33 -6.14 21.37
CA LYS A 26 0.70 -5.89 22.77
C LYS A 26 -0.26 -6.58 23.74
N ASP A 27 -1.56 -6.44 23.52
CA ASP A 27 -2.61 -7.01 24.37
C ASP A 27 -2.64 -8.54 24.34
N SER A 28 -2.13 -9.15 23.26
CA SER A 28 -2.12 -10.61 23.14
C SER A 28 -0.99 -11.29 23.90
N GLY A 29 0.11 -10.57 24.20
CA GLY A 29 1.34 -11.16 24.74
C GLY A 29 2.06 -12.13 23.78
N GLU A 30 1.60 -12.27 22.54
CA GLU A 30 2.16 -13.18 21.54
C GLU A 30 3.15 -12.48 20.61
N THR A 31 4.15 -13.23 20.14
CA THR A 31 5.06 -12.76 19.09
C THR A 31 4.44 -12.99 17.70
N PRO A 32 4.32 -11.95 16.85
CA PRO A 32 3.81 -12.12 15.49
C PRO A 32 4.63 -13.10 14.67
N LYS A 33 3.94 -14.01 13.97
CA LYS A 33 4.57 -14.97 13.05
C LYS A 33 4.54 -14.44 11.62
N PRO A 34 5.60 -14.64 10.82
CA PRO A 34 5.58 -14.29 9.40
C PRO A 34 4.38 -14.92 8.70
N TYR A 35 3.73 -14.17 7.82
CA TYR A 35 2.54 -14.58 7.04
C TYR A 35 1.28 -14.84 7.87
N ASP A 36 1.31 -14.68 9.19
CA ASP A 36 0.10 -14.71 10.01
C ASP A 36 -0.61 -13.36 9.97
N LEU A 37 -1.90 -13.38 9.66
CA LEU A 37 -2.74 -12.19 9.52
C LEU A 37 -3.64 -11.95 10.73
N LYS A 38 -3.54 -12.74 11.81
CA LYS A 38 -4.34 -12.60 13.04
C LYS A 38 -4.42 -11.15 13.53
N PHE A 39 -3.26 -10.53 13.77
CA PHE A 39 -3.19 -9.16 14.29
C PHE A 39 -3.66 -8.11 13.28
N PHE A 40 -3.37 -8.34 12.00
CA PHE A 40 -3.89 -7.47 10.95
C PHE A 40 -5.42 -7.47 10.91
N LYS A 41 -6.05 -8.65 10.98
CA LYS A 41 -7.52 -8.78 11.00
C LYS A 41 -8.12 -8.11 12.24
N LYS A 42 -7.53 -8.33 13.42
CA LYS A 42 -7.99 -7.70 14.66
C LYS A 42 -7.87 -6.17 14.59
N GLY A 43 -6.68 -5.65 14.32
CA GLY A 43 -6.45 -4.21 14.21
C GLY A 43 -7.29 -3.54 13.13
N LEU A 44 -7.50 -4.19 11.97
CA LEU A 44 -8.41 -3.66 10.95
C LEU A 44 -9.86 -3.62 11.43
N LYS A 45 -10.32 -4.65 12.14
CA LYS A 45 -11.68 -4.68 12.70
C LYS A 45 -11.84 -3.51 13.66
N ASP A 46 -10.93 -3.37 14.62
CA ASP A 46 -10.96 -2.33 15.64
C ASP A 46 -10.92 -0.94 14.98
N TYR A 47 -9.96 -0.73 14.07
CA TYR A 47 -9.87 0.47 13.25
C TYR A 47 -11.21 0.78 12.58
N CYS A 48 -11.82 -0.19 11.89
CA CYS A 48 -13.08 -0.02 11.14
C CYS A 48 -14.33 0.18 11.99
N HIS A 49 -14.29 -0.08 13.31
CA HIS A 49 -15.39 0.23 14.22
C HIS A 49 -15.35 1.69 14.70
N GLU A 50 -14.18 2.33 14.75
CA GLU A 50 -14.07 3.71 15.19
C GLU A 50 -14.74 4.70 14.22
N GLY A 51 -15.34 5.76 14.79
CA GLY A 51 -15.88 6.88 14.02
C GLY A 51 -14.78 7.58 13.22
N PHE A 52 -15.01 7.79 11.91
CA PHE A 52 -14.05 8.50 11.07
C PHE A 52 -14.36 9.99 11.02
N HIS A 53 -13.48 10.80 11.60
CA HIS A 53 -13.65 12.25 11.70
C HIS A 53 -12.48 12.98 11.03
N CYS A 54 -12.42 12.95 9.70
CA CYS A 54 -11.52 13.77 8.91
C CYS A 54 -12.27 14.39 7.73
N SER A 55 -12.24 15.72 7.62
CA SER A 55 -12.81 16.43 6.48
C SER A 55 -11.78 16.58 5.35
N GLN A 56 -12.28 16.72 4.11
CA GLN A 56 -11.43 16.95 2.95
C GLN A 56 -10.60 18.23 3.13
N GLN A 57 -11.23 19.36 3.51
CA GLN A 57 -10.53 20.63 3.75
C GLN A 57 -9.37 20.50 4.75
N LYS A 58 -9.56 19.72 5.83
CA LYS A 58 -8.51 19.49 6.84
C LYS A 58 -7.32 18.74 6.26
N VAL A 59 -7.56 17.68 5.49
CA VAL A 59 -6.46 16.89 4.91
C VAL A 59 -5.75 17.62 3.78
N GLU A 60 -6.47 18.40 2.98
CA GLU A 60 -5.89 19.23 1.92
C GLU A 60 -4.92 20.27 2.47
N LYS A 61 -5.30 20.95 3.56
CA LYS A 61 -4.40 21.87 4.25
C LYS A 61 -3.10 21.19 4.69
N ILE A 62 -3.17 19.95 5.20
CA ILE A 62 -2.00 19.20 5.66
C ILE A 62 -1.10 18.82 4.48
N TYR A 63 -1.63 18.13 3.47
CA TYR A 63 -0.79 17.65 2.37
C TYR A 63 -0.29 18.80 1.48
N ASN A 64 -1.02 19.92 1.37
CA ASN A 64 -0.54 21.11 0.67
C ASN A 64 0.60 21.80 1.41
N ASN A 65 0.54 21.85 2.75
CA ASN A 65 1.66 22.34 3.55
C ASN A 65 2.92 21.47 3.36
N ILE A 66 2.77 20.14 3.38
CA ILE A 66 3.87 19.20 3.12
C ILE A 66 4.47 19.45 1.72
N GLN A 67 3.63 19.60 0.69
CA GLN A 67 4.07 19.92 -0.68
C GLN A 67 4.75 21.30 -0.81
N SER A 68 4.56 22.20 0.16
CA SER A 68 5.22 23.51 0.19
C SER A 68 6.58 23.40 0.88
N VAL A 69 6.59 22.86 2.09
CA VAL A 69 7.78 22.76 2.95
C VAL A 69 8.81 21.77 2.40
N CYS A 70 8.36 20.61 1.89
CA CYS A 70 9.22 19.53 1.42
C CYS A 70 9.45 19.55 -0.10
N LYS A 71 9.46 20.74 -0.73
CA LYS A 71 9.54 20.85 -2.20
C LYS A 71 10.79 20.17 -2.78
N ARG A 72 11.93 20.30 -2.09
CA ARG A 72 13.21 19.68 -2.51
C ARG A 72 13.14 18.17 -2.41
N GLU A 73 12.70 17.66 -1.27
CA GLU A 73 12.57 16.24 -0.96
C GLU A 73 11.60 15.54 -1.92
N LEU A 74 10.46 16.19 -2.22
CA LEU A 74 9.45 15.70 -3.16
C LEU A 74 9.85 15.87 -4.64
N SER A 75 11.05 16.38 -4.92
CA SER A 75 11.62 16.40 -6.28
C SER A 75 12.41 15.13 -6.61
N VAL A 76 12.82 14.38 -5.59
CA VAL A 76 13.59 13.14 -5.73
C VAL A 76 12.72 12.06 -6.37
N LYS A 77 13.30 11.32 -7.30
CA LYS A 77 12.63 10.21 -7.99
C LYS A 77 13.08 8.89 -7.39
N PHE A 78 12.13 8.09 -6.94
CA PHE A 78 12.37 6.74 -6.47
C PHE A 78 11.93 5.71 -7.50
N ASN A 79 12.70 4.62 -7.63
CA ASN A 79 12.19 3.39 -8.22
C ASN A 79 11.42 2.62 -7.14
N TRP A 80 10.09 2.79 -7.11
CA TRP A 80 9.20 2.18 -6.12
C TRP A 80 9.13 0.65 -6.18
N SER A 81 9.70 0.04 -7.23
CA SER A 81 9.92 -1.40 -7.37
C SER A 81 11.21 -1.91 -6.69
N ASN A 82 11.99 -1.03 -6.04
CA ASN A 82 13.18 -1.43 -5.28
C ASN A 82 12.85 -1.77 -3.83
N ASN A 83 13.82 -2.40 -3.15
CA ASN A 83 13.73 -2.61 -1.72
C ASN A 83 13.79 -1.24 -1.04
N PRO A 84 12.83 -0.89 -0.17
CA PRO A 84 12.83 0.40 0.53
C PRO A 84 14.11 0.66 1.36
N LYS A 85 14.81 -0.41 1.76
CA LYS A 85 16.11 -0.31 2.44
C LYS A 85 17.19 0.32 1.55
N ASP A 86 17.09 0.14 0.24
CA ASP A 86 18.10 0.58 -0.73
C ASP A 86 17.92 2.06 -1.15
N PHE A 87 16.87 2.73 -0.68
CA PHE A 87 16.71 4.17 -0.93
C PHE A 87 17.76 4.97 -0.17
N GLU A 88 18.67 5.62 -0.88
CA GLU A 88 19.74 6.42 -0.29
C GLU A 88 19.20 7.67 0.42
N ASP A 89 18.29 8.41 -0.21
CA ASP A 89 17.68 9.60 0.38
C ASP A 89 16.51 9.25 1.31
N LYS A 90 16.86 8.95 2.56
CA LYS A 90 15.88 8.64 3.62
C LYS A 90 14.98 9.83 3.96
N THR A 91 15.47 11.07 3.78
CA THR A 91 14.70 12.29 4.06
C THR A 91 13.59 12.47 3.02
N ALA A 92 13.94 12.31 1.74
CA ALA A 92 12.96 12.33 0.66
C ALA A 92 11.95 11.19 0.80
N TYR A 93 12.41 9.99 1.13
CA TYR A 93 11.50 8.87 1.39
C TYR A 93 10.52 9.16 2.54
N ALA A 94 10.99 9.75 3.64
CA ALA A 94 10.13 10.15 4.76
C ALA A 94 9.14 11.27 4.38
N ALA A 95 9.54 12.21 3.52
CA ALA A 95 8.66 13.25 3.00
C ALA A 95 7.52 12.67 2.16
N TYR A 96 7.82 11.75 1.22
CA TYR A 96 6.79 11.04 0.47
C TYR A 96 5.89 10.19 1.39
N GLY A 97 6.48 9.44 2.33
CA GLY A 97 5.71 8.64 3.29
C GLY A 97 4.73 9.50 4.09
N THR A 98 5.18 10.66 4.59
CA THR A 98 4.30 11.60 5.32
C THR A 98 3.21 12.17 4.41
N LEU A 99 3.58 12.64 3.20
CA LEU A 99 2.63 13.17 2.23
C LEU A 99 1.52 12.17 1.92
N LEU A 100 1.92 10.95 1.57
CA LEU A 100 1.02 9.90 1.12
C LEU A 100 0.11 9.38 2.23
N THR A 101 0.62 9.29 3.47
CA THR A 101 -0.20 8.93 4.65
C THR A 101 -1.39 9.87 4.84
N TYR A 102 -1.19 11.18 4.67
CA TYR A 102 -2.29 12.14 4.76
C TYR A 102 -3.12 12.19 3.49
N TYR A 103 -2.47 12.32 2.33
CA TYR A 103 -3.15 12.43 1.04
C TYR A 103 -4.11 11.25 0.79
N THR A 104 -3.66 10.03 1.09
CA THR A 104 -4.49 8.84 0.91
C THR A 104 -5.34 8.49 2.12
N GLY A 105 -5.35 9.29 3.20
CA GLY A 105 -6.04 8.94 4.44
C GLY A 105 -7.53 8.64 4.25
N ILE A 106 -8.28 9.62 3.72
CA ILE A 106 -9.72 9.45 3.45
C ILE A 106 -10.01 8.28 2.51
N PRO A 107 -9.40 8.17 1.30
CA PRO A 107 -9.69 7.04 0.42
C PRO A 107 -9.19 5.71 0.99
N ALA A 108 -8.09 5.68 1.75
CA ALA A 108 -7.60 4.46 2.37
C ALA A 108 -8.52 3.95 3.45
N ARG A 109 -9.07 4.83 4.30
CA ARG A 109 -10.11 4.45 5.26
C ARG A 109 -11.29 3.79 4.55
N LYS A 110 -11.82 4.47 3.52
CA LYS A 110 -12.97 3.99 2.74
C LYS A 110 -12.68 2.63 2.08
N ALA A 111 -11.48 2.46 1.51
CA ALA A 111 -11.06 1.23 0.85
C ALA A 111 -10.85 0.08 1.84
N LEU A 112 -10.10 0.30 2.92
CA LEU A 112 -9.80 -0.71 3.93
C LEU A 112 -11.04 -1.25 4.62
N CYS A 113 -12.01 -0.38 4.92
CA CYS A 113 -13.28 -0.74 5.55
C CYS A 113 -14.38 -1.11 4.54
N LYS A 114 -14.07 -1.18 3.23
CA LYS A 114 -15.03 -1.61 2.22
C LYS A 114 -15.36 -3.09 2.44
N LYS A 115 -16.64 -3.37 2.71
CA LYS A 115 -17.14 -4.73 2.79
C LYS A 115 -17.49 -5.31 1.42
N ASN A 116 -17.32 -6.62 1.29
CA ASN A 116 -17.83 -7.41 0.18
C ASN A 116 -19.31 -7.77 0.42
N ASN A 117 -19.90 -8.54 -0.49
CA ASN A 117 -21.32 -8.91 -0.40
C ASN A 117 -21.60 -9.89 0.75
N ASP A 118 -20.57 -10.58 1.24
CA ASP A 118 -20.64 -11.54 2.34
C ASP A 118 -20.47 -10.86 3.71
N GLY A 119 -20.30 -9.53 3.74
CA GLY A 119 -20.11 -8.75 4.97
C GLY A 119 -18.67 -8.64 5.47
N ASP A 120 -17.73 -9.34 4.83
CA ASP A 120 -16.29 -9.31 5.14
C ASP A 120 -15.55 -8.15 4.49
N PHE A 121 -14.43 -7.73 5.08
CA PHE A 121 -13.59 -6.67 4.49
C PHE A 121 -12.88 -7.14 3.21
N CYS A 122 -13.01 -6.37 2.14
CA CYS A 122 -12.31 -6.64 0.88
C CYS A 122 -10.79 -6.64 1.03
N SER A 123 -10.26 -5.78 1.91
CA SER A 123 -8.83 -5.71 2.23
C SER A 123 -8.30 -7.03 2.80
N ILE A 124 -9.02 -7.68 3.72
CA ILE A 124 -8.65 -9.00 4.26
C ILE A 124 -8.58 -10.03 3.14
N LYS A 125 -9.61 -10.14 2.31
CA LYS A 125 -9.67 -11.12 1.22
C LYS A 125 -8.49 -10.99 0.24
N ILE A 126 -8.10 -9.76 -0.08
CA ILE A 126 -6.94 -9.50 -0.95
C ILE A 126 -5.64 -9.83 -0.25
N VAL A 127 -5.45 -9.37 1.00
CA VAL A 127 -4.22 -9.59 1.76
C VAL A 127 -4.01 -11.08 2.04
N GLU A 128 -5.05 -11.86 2.32
CA GLU A 128 -4.98 -13.31 2.48
C GLU A 128 -4.51 -14.02 1.21
N LYS A 129 -5.14 -13.72 0.07
CA LYS A 129 -4.77 -14.30 -1.22
C LYS A 129 -3.32 -13.97 -1.57
N LEU A 130 -2.93 -12.70 -1.41
CA LEU A 130 -1.57 -12.26 -1.69
C LEU A 130 -0.59 -12.95 -0.74
N THR A 131 -0.85 -12.94 0.56
CA THR A 131 0.02 -13.55 1.59
C THR A 131 0.23 -15.04 1.34
N LYS A 132 -0.82 -15.78 1.00
CA LYS A 132 -0.72 -17.20 0.61
C LYS A 132 0.19 -17.39 -0.60
N TRP A 133 -0.01 -16.60 -1.66
CA TRP A 133 0.82 -16.66 -2.85
C TRP A 133 2.27 -16.26 -2.60
N VAL A 134 2.52 -15.20 -1.80
CA VAL A 134 3.88 -14.81 -1.42
C VAL A 134 4.54 -15.95 -0.66
N LYS A 135 3.88 -16.51 0.35
CA LYS A 135 4.38 -17.65 1.13
C LYS A 135 4.75 -18.83 0.24
N GLU A 136 3.92 -19.16 -0.74
CA GLU A 136 4.21 -20.24 -1.71
C GLU A 136 5.41 -19.89 -2.61
N LYS A 137 5.44 -18.70 -3.22
CA LYS A 137 6.48 -18.34 -4.20
C LYS A 137 7.83 -18.04 -3.59
N THR A 138 7.89 -17.69 -2.32
CA THR A 138 9.15 -17.39 -1.63
C THR A 138 9.70 -18.60 -0.87
N ASN A 139 8.95 -19.71 -0.82
CA ASN A 139 9.17 -20.84 0.11
C ASN A 139 9.13 -20.38 1.57
N ALA A 140 8.11 -19.58 1.91
CA ALA A 140 7.86 -19.02 3.24
C ALA A 140 9.04 -18.22 3.82
N ASP A 141 9.82 -17.55 2.96
CA ASP A 141 10.95 -16.73 3.37
C ASP A 141 10.48 -15.59 4.29
N PRO A 142 10.86 -15.56 5.58
CA PRO A 142 10.37 -14.55 6.52
C PRO A 142 10.90 -13.14 6.22
N LYS A 143 11.92 -13.01 5.35
CA LYS A 143 12.50 -11.74 4.92
C LYS A 143 11.89 -11.23 3.62
N ALA A 144 10.97 -11.97 3.01
CA ALA A 144 10.33 -11.53 1.78
C ALA A 144 9.46 -10.30 2.00
N ILE A 145 9.53 -9.36 1.05
CA ILE A 145 8.83 -8.07 1.12
C ILE A 145 8.07 -7.81 -0.18
N VAL A 146 6.92 -7.16 -0.12
CA VAL A 146 6.24 -6.64 -1.30
C VAL A 146 6.73 -5.21 -1.55
N THR A 147 7.04 -4.88 -2.81
CA THR A 147 7.43 -3.53 -3.21
C THR A 147 6.27 -2.55 -3.02
N HIS A 148 6.57 -1.26 -2.82
CA HIS A 148 5.52 -0.26 -2.56
C HIS A 148 4.48 -0.23 -3.68
N ASP A 149 4.94 -0.35 -4.93
CA ASP A 149 4.11 -0.37 -6.14
C ASP A 149 3.38 -1.69 -6.40
N LEU A 150 3.50 -2.68 -5.50
CA LEU A 150 2.90 -4.02 -5.60
C LEU A 150 3.28 -4.79 -6.87
N LYS A 151 4.33 -4.39 -7.59
CA LYS A 151 4.76 -5.10 -8.80
C LYS A 151 5.57 -6.34 -8.49
N PHE A 152 6.32 -6.35 -7.39
CA PHE A 152 7.24 -7.43 -7.07
C PHE A 152 7.18 -7.83 -5.60
N VAL A 153 7.54 -9.09 -5.37
CA VAL A 153 8.06 -9.57 -4.11
C VAL A 153 9.58 -9.66 -4.21
N ILE A 154 10.30 -9.16 -3.21
CA ILE A 154 11.74 -9.29 -3.10
C ILE A 154 12.02 -10.29 -1.98
N LYS A 155 12.69 -11.40 -2.31
CA LYS A 155 13.14 -12.39 -1.32
C LYS A 155 14.26 -11.82 -0.45
N GLY A 156 14.56 -12.48 0.67
CA GLY A 156 15.68 -12.12 1.55
C GLY A 156 17.06 -12.16 0.87
N ASN A 157 17.19 -12.92 -0.21
CA ASN A 157 18.39 -12.96 -1.05
C ASN A 157 18.40 -11.92 -2.19
N GLY A 158 17.45 -10.97 -2.21
CA GLY A 158 17.34 -9.92 -3.22
C GLY A 158 16.63 -10.33 -4.52
N LYS A 159 16.32 -11.62 -4.74
CA LYS A 159 15.60 -12.06 -5.95
C LYS A 159 14.21 -11.44 -6.01
N LYS A 160 13.90 -10.79 -7.14
CA LYS A 160 12.56 -10.23 -7.43
C LYS A 160 11.67 -11.26 -8.13
N ILE A 161 10.41 -11.35 -7.69
CA ILE A 161 9.36 -12.17 -8.29
C ILE A 161 8.19 -11.25 -8.62
N ARG A 162 7.75 -11.23 -9.88
CA ARG A 162 6.63 -10.37 -10.31
C ARG A 162 5.31 -10.88 -9.74
N ILE A 163 4.51 -9.98 -9.19
CA ILE A 163 3.14 -10.26 -8.76
C ILE A 163 2.24 -10.36 -10.01
N PRO A 164 1.47 -11.45 -10.18
CA PRO A 164 0.57 -11.62 -11.31
C PRO A 164 -0.46 -10.49 -11.39
N ARG A 165 -0.69 -9.96 -12.59
CA ARG A 165 -1.70 -8.91 -12.81
C ARG A 165 -3.12 -9.35 -12.45
N SER A 166 -3.39 -10.66 -12.45
CA SER A 166 -4.68 -11.23 -12.08
C SER A 166 -5.11 -10.91 -10.65
N PHE A 167 -4.19 -10.62 -9.72
CA PHE A 167 -4.52 -10.12 -8.38
C PHE A 167 -5.32 -8.82 -8.42
N PHE A 168 -5.02 -7.96 -9.39
CA PHE A 168 -5.66 -6.65 -9.55
C PHE A 168 -6.99 -6.73 -10.32
N CYS A 169 -7.33 -7.93 -10.82
CA CYS A 169 -8.63 -8.24 -11.41
C CYS A 169 -9.62 -8.80 -10.39
N ASP A 170 -9.21 -9.02 -9.15
CA ASP A 170 -10.12 -9.47 -8.10
C ASP A 170 -11.21 -8.40 -7.86
N PRO A 171 -12.50 -8.77 -7.79
CA PRO A 171 -13.58 -7.82 -7.57
C PRO A 171 -13.41 -6.95 -6.32
N CYS A 172 -12.84 -7.50 -5.24
CA CYS A 172 -12.56 -6.73 -4.03
C CYS A 172 -11.41 -5.75 -4.24
N PHE A 173 -10.36 -6.14 -4.96
CA PHE A 173 -9.29 -5.21 -5.32
C PHE A 173 -9.85 -4.06 -6.15
N ARG A 174 -10.63 -4.35 -7.19
CA ARG A 174 -11.22 -3.34 -8.07
C ARG A 174 -12.13 -2.38 -7.30
N LYS A 175 -12.99 -2.88 -6.41
CA LYS A 175 -13.82 -2.04 -5.52
C LYS A 175 -12.99 -1.07 -4.69
N MET A 176 -11.85 -1.51 -4.15
CA MET A 176 -10.93 -0.65 -3.40
C MET A 176 -10.16 0.31 -4.32
N ALA A 177 -9.68 -0.17 -5.46
CA ALA A 177 -8.90 0.60 -6.43
C ALA A 177 -9.68 1.80 -6.98
N HIS A 178 -10.96 1.62 -7.32
CA HIS A 178 -11.80 2.72 -7.78
C HIS A 178 -11.87 3.87 -6.75
N ILE A 179 -11.96 3.57 -5.46
CA ILE A 179 -11.96 4.59 -4.39
C ILE A 179 -10.70 5.47 -4.46
N TYR A 180 -9.53 4.87 -4.73
CA TYR A 180 -8.29 5.62 -4.87
C TYR A 180 -8.20 6.38 -6.19
N VAL A 181 -8.52 5.72 -7.31
CA VAL A 181 -8.42 6.32 -8.65
C VAL A 181 -9.36 7.52 -8.80
N ASP A 182 -10.60 7.40 -8.31
CA ASP A 182 -11.58 8.49 -8.31
C ASP A 182 -11.10 9.63 -7.40
N TYR A 183 -10.61 9.31 -6.20
CA TYR A 183 -10.06 10.32 -5.29
C TYR A 183 -8.89 11.10 -5.89
N VAL A 184 -7.95 10.41 -6.55
CA VAL A 184 -6.79 11.06 -7.17
C VAL A 184 -7.22 11.96 -8.34
N LYS A 185 -8.26 11.56 -9.07
CA LYS A 185 -8.84 12.35 -10.16
C LYS A 185 -9.39 13.69 -9.64
N ASP A 186 -10.13 13.64 -8.54
CA ASP A 186 -10.82 14.81 -7.97
C ASP A 186 -9.90 15.69 -7.12
N HIS A 187 -8.89 15.10 -6.48
CA HIS A 187 -7.99 15.78 -5.55
C HIS A 187 -6.54 15.64 -5.99
N ARG A 188 -6.17 16.23 -7.13
CA ARG A 188 -4.81 16.09 -7.68
C ARG A 188 -3.75 16.76 -6.81
N LEU A 189 -2.63 16.08 -6.62
CA LEU A 189 -1.40 16.68 -6.11
C LEU A 189 -0.81 17.66 -7.14
N LYS A 190 0.20 18.43 -6.74
CA LYS A 190 1.01 19.23 -7.69
C LYS A 190 1.56 18.29 -8.77
N LYS A 191 1.46 18.71 -10.04
CA LYS A 191 1.86 17.90 -11.22
C LYS A 191 3.29 17.33 -11.11
N SER A 192 4.24 18.08 -10.55
CA SER A 192 5.61 17.61 -10.34
C SER A 192 5.70 16.45 -9.35
N VAL A 193 4.91 16.50 -8.28
CA VAL A 193 4.84 15.46 -7.25
C VAL A 193 4.12 14.24 -7.81
N GLU A 194 2.98 14.42 -8.47
CA GLU A 194 2.25 13.35 -9.15
C GLU A 194 3.15 12.60 -10.15
N LYS A 195 3.93 13.33 -10.95
CA LYS A 195 4.88 12.77 -11.91
C LYS A 195 5.98 11.94 -11.24
N ASN A 196 6.44 12.31 -10.06
CA ASN A 196 7.50 11.58 -9.36
C ASN A 196 6.96 10.33 -8.64
N ILE A 197 5.70 10.36 -8.22
CA ILE A 197 5.04 9.22 -7.58
C ILE A 197 4.56 8.25 -8.68
N TRP A 198 3.64 8.68 -9.54
CA TRP A 198 2.96 7.81 -10.49
C TRP A 198 3.43 7.95 -11.94
N GLY A 199 4.15 9.02 -12.27
CA GLY A 199 4.47 9.38 -13.66
C GLY A 199 3.34 10.19 -14.31
N SER A 200 2.11 9.70 -14.24
CA SER A 200 0.88 10.38 -14.66
C SER A 200 -0.34 9.73 -13.99
N TYR A 201 -1.47 10.44 -13.99
CA TYR A 201 -2.78 9.86 -13.64
C TYR A 201 -3.09 8.59 -14.46
N HIS A 202 -2.83 8.59 -15.77
CA HIS A 202 -3.06 7.41 -16.62
C HIS A 202 -2.25 6.20 -16.16
N HIS A 203 -0.97 6.39 -15.81
CA HIS A 203 -0.15 5.29 -15.27
C HIS A 203 -0.66 4.78 -13.92
N LEU A 204 -1.25 5.66 -13.08
CA LEU A 204 -1.93 5.23 -11.86
C LEU A 204 -3.17 4.39 -12.18
N GLU A 205 -3.99 4.84 -13.13
CA GLU A 205 -5.18 4.09 -13.54
C GLU A 205 -4.82 2.70 -14.10
N GLU A 206 -3.86 2.61 -15.02
CA GLU A 206 -3.40 1.32 -15.57
C GLU A 206 -2.84 0.37 -14.50
N LEU A 207 -2.24 0.93 -13.44
CA LEU A 207 -1.64 0.17 -12.36
C LEU A 207 -2.71 -0.41 -11.41
N TYR A 208 -3.72 0.39 -11.04
CA TYR A 208 -4.76 -0.01 -10.10
C TYR A 208 -5.98 -0.66 -10.77
N LEU A 209 -6.23 -0.36 -12.03
CA LEU A 209 -7.36 -0.85 -12.80
C LEU A 209 -6.87 -1.39 -14.15
N PRO A 210 -5.94 -2.37 -14.17
CA PRO A 210 -5.49 -2.94 -15.42
C PRO A 210 -6.66 -3.55 -16.19
N HIS A 211 -6.53 -3.59 -17.53
CA HIS A 211 -7.47 -4.32 -18.36
C HIS A 211 -7.48 -5.80 -17.97
N CYS A 212 -8.64 -6.26 -17.53
CA CYS A 212 -8.88 -7.64 -17.14
C CYS A 212 -9.63 -8.34 -18.27
N THR A 213 -8.91 -9.03 -19.14
CA THR A 213 -9.55 -9.99 -20.04
C THR A 213 -9.96 -11.19 -19.19
N TYR A 214 -11.24 -11.28 -18.81
CA TYR A 214 -11.81 -12.51 -18.28
C TYR A 214 -11.88 -13.53 -19.41
N HIS A 215 -10.74 -14.07 -19.82
CA HIS A 215 -10.76 -15.28 -20.59
C HIS A 215 -11.27 -16.39 -19.65
N ARG A 216 -12.43 -16.98 -19.94
CA ARG A 216 -12.74 -18.34 -19.50
C ARG A 216 -11.61 -19.24 -20.04
N ARG A 217 -10.54 -19.46 -19.28
CA ARG A 217 -9.43 -20.32 -19.71
C ARG A 217 -9.61 -21.71 -19.13
N GLY A 218 -9.84 -22.68 -20.01
CA GLY A 218 -9.56 -24.08 -19.74
C GLY A 218 -8.06 -24.31 -19.49
N LEU A 219 -7.74 -25.44 -18.87
CA LEU A 219 -6.43 -25.79 -18.30
C LEU A 219 -5.17 -25.60 -19.18
N GLY A 220 -5.30 -25.35 -20.49
CA GLY A 220 -4.17 -25.31 -21.44
C GLY A 220 -3.36 -24.01 -21.50
N GLU A 221 -3.84 -22.89 -20.97
CA GLU A 221 -3.20 -21.57 -21.19
C GLU A 221 -2.22 -21.12 -20.09
N ILE A 222 -1.88 -22.00 -19.14
CA ILE A 222 -0.93 -21.71 -18.05
C ILE A 222 0.53 -21.57 -18.54
N LEU A 223 0.84 -21.89 -19.80
CA LEU A 223 2.23 -22.01 -20.27
C LEU A 223 2.73 -20.98 -21.31
N LYS A 224 1.98 -19.92 -21.64
CA LYS A 224 2.52 -18.87 -22.54
C LYS A 224 2.13 -17.46 -22.12
N GLU A 225 2.80 -16.91 -21.11
CA GLU A 225 2.94 -15.46 -20.98
C GLU A 225 4.25 -15.04 -21.68
N ARG A 226 4.17 -14.95 -23.01
CA ARG A 226 5.21 -14.33 -23.85
C ARG A 226 5.15 -12.81 -23.67
N SER A 227 6.25 -12.26 -23.15
CA SER A 227 6.84 -10.97 -23.52
C SER A 227 5.87 -9.91 -24.10
N VAL A 228 5.32 -9.05 -23.24
CA VAL A 228 4.76 -7.76 -23.68
C VAL A 228 5.61 -6.64 -23.10
N SER A 229 6.39 -6.09 -24.03
CA SER A 229 7.05 -4.78 -24.15
C SER A 229 7.45 -3.99 -22.91
N GLN A 230 8.68 -3.48 -23.00
CA GLN A 230 9.28 -2.39 -22.25
C GLN A 230 8.35 -1.16 -22.16
N LEU A 231 7.46 -1.14 -21.18
CA LEU A 231 6.86 0.09 -20.68
C LEU A 231 7.84 0.64 -19.65
N THR A 232 8.40 1.81 -19.97
CA THR A 232 9.38 2.55 -19.17
C THR A 232 9.06 2.52 -17.68
N GLU A 233 10.08 2.14 -16.90
CA GLU A 233 10.06 2.11 -15.44
C GLU A 233 9.58 3.44 -14.85
N ARG A 234 8.40 3.44 -14.22
CA ARG A 234 7.92 4.39 -13.20
C ARG A 234 6.54 3.95 -12.72
N SER A 235 6.32 3.85 -11.41
CA SER A 235 5.03 4.12 -10.73
C SER A 235 5.10 3.69 -9.26
N ALA A 236 4.61 4.52 -8.32
CA ALA A 236 4.44 4.21 -6.90
C ALA A 236 3.00 3.80 -6.57
N ILE A 237 2.82 2.98 -5.54
CA ILE A 237 1.55 2.81 -4.83
C ILE A 237 1.80 3.10 -3.35
N PRO A 238 1.01 3.98 -2.70
CA PRO A 238 1.05 4.14 -1.25
C PRO A 238 0.03 3.28 -0.51
N ALA A 239 -1.03 2.85 -1.18
CA ALA A 239 -2.26 2.34 -0.55
C ALA A 239 -2.14 0.97 0.15
N LEU A 240 -1.22 0.10 -0.29
CA LEU A 240 -1.06 -1.24 0.29
C LEU A 240 0.35 -1.50 0.86
N GLY A 241 1.31 -0.60 0.59
CA GLY A 241 2.66 -0.66 1.14
C GLY A 241 2.76 -0.29 2.62
N ILE A 242 1.69 0.21 3.23
CA ILE A 242 1.62 0.58 4.65
C ILE A 242 1.84 -0.63 5.57
N LEU A 243 1.63 -1.85 5.09
CA LEU A 243 1.79 -3.07 5.91
C LEU A 243 3.11 -3.82 5.66
N SER A 244 3.89 -3.50 4.61
CA SER A 244 4.75 -4.51 3.98
C SER A 244 6.27 -4.40 4.20
N HIS A 245 6.81 -3.52 5.04
CA HIS A 245 8.21 -3.73 5.45
C HIS A 245 8.55 -3.16 6.83
N HIS A 246 7.98 -2.02 7.20
CA HIS A 246 8.29 -1.39 8.48
C HIS A 246 7.46 -1.88 9.65
N MET A 247 6.32 -2.56 9.46
CA MET A 247 5.63 -3.18 10.61
C MET A 247 6.42 -4.36 11.20
N ASN A 248 7.16 -5.12 10.38
CA ASN A 248 8.10 -6.14 10.89
C ASN A 248 9.39 -5.53 11.49
N LYS A 249 9.65 -4.23 11.34
CA LYS A 249 10.83 -3.54 11.90
C LYS A 249 10.53 -2.45 12.93
N LEU A 250 9.26 -2.05 13.09
CA LEU A 250 8.82 -1.17 14.17
C LEU A 250 8.82 -1.88 15.54
N HIS A 251 9.07 -3.19 15.56
CA HIS A 251 9.50 -3.94 16.74
C HIS A 251 10.84 -3.48 17.35
N SER A 252 11.58 -2.56 16.73
CA SER A 252 12.90 -2.11 17.23
C SER A 252 12.98 -0.63 17.64
N LEU A 253 11.85 0.07 17.80
CA LEU A 253 11.83 1.47 18.28
C LEU A 253 10.78 1.70 19.39
N ALA A 254 10.42 0.62 20.09
CA ALA A 254 9.81 0.64 21.42
C ALA A 254 10.73 -0.05 22.46
N ILE A 255 12.05 0.05 22.20
CA ILE A 255 13.15 0.18 23.17
C ILE A 255 13.97 1.38 22.67
#